data_AF-A0A421JZI7-F1
#
_entry.id   AF-A0A421JZI7-F1
#
_cell.length_a   1.000
_cell.length_b   1.000
_cell.length_c   1.000
_cell.angle_alpha   90.00
_cell.angle_beta   90.00
_cell.angle_gamma   90.00
#
_symmetry.space_group_name_H-M   'P 1'
#
loop_
_entity.id
_entity.type
_entity.pdbx_description
1 polymer ?
#
loop_
_entity_poly.entity_id
_entity_poly.type
_entity_poly.pdbx_seq_one_letter_code
_entity_poly.pdbx_strand_id
1 'polypeptide(L)'
;MNQFTKDTQNTETSHRETAIRFVELADQSWDRNKSVDLAQNEGIQLTDEHWAVIVYLRRYYLNHGSPIKSLTLENALNEKFSALGGSEYLHRLFPGGPISQGNRIANLVKK
;
A
#
# COMPACT_ATOMS: atom_id res chain seq x y z
N MET A 1 -25.11 28.32 9.88
CA MET A 1 -25.41 27.67 8.59
C MET A 1 -24.09 27.32 7.92
N ASN A 2 -23.63 26.08 8.04
CA ASN A 2 -22.41 25.62 7.37
C ASN A 2 -22.73 25.36 5.90
N GLN A 3 -22.11 26.11 5.00
CA GLN A 3 -22.13 25.78 3.58
C GLN A 3 -20.88 24.98 3.24
N PHE A 4 -21.14 23.75 2.83
CA PHE A 4 -20.22 22.84 2.17
C PHE A 4 -19.67 23.49 0.89
N THR A 5 -18.35 23.62 0.80
CA THR A 5 -17.67 23.69 -0.50
C THR A 5 -17.18 22.28 -0.83
N LYS A 6 -17.90 21.64 -1.74
CA LYS A 6 -17.50 20.40 -2.39
C LYS A 6 -16.71 20.74 -3.65
N ASP A 7 -15.61 20.01 -3.81
CA ASP A 7 -14.91 19.67 -5.05
C ASP A 7 -14.18 20.85 -5.74
N THR A 8 -12.89 20.75 -6.07
CA THR A 8 -12.40 19.91 -7.18
C THR A 8 -10.87 19.74 -7.08
N GLN A 9 -10.37 18.53 -7.33
CA GLN A 9 -9.00 18.16 -7.77
C GLN A 9 -7.81 18.60 -6.90
N ASN A 10 -7.37 17.71 -6.00
CA ASN A 10 -5.96 17.63 -5.64
C ASN A 10 -5.46 16.22 -6.03
N THR A 11 -5.54 15.90 -7.32
CA THR A 11 -5.02 14.66 -7.92
C THR A 11 -3.60 14.80 -8.46
N GLU A 12 -2.92 15.88 -8.09
CA GLU A 12 -1.48 16.01 -8.27
C GLU A 12 -0.85 16.01 -6.89
N THR A 13 -0.40 14.85 -6.43
CA THR A 13 0.75 14.85 -5.52
C THR A 13 1.80 15.73 -6.19
N SER A 14 2.08 16.90 -5.62
CA SER A 14 3.05 17.84 -6.16
C SER A 14 4.34 17.07 -6.47
N HIS A 15 4.97 17.28 -7.62
CA HIS A 15 6.22 16.59 -7.97
C HIS A 15 7.27 16.63 -6.84
N ARG A 16 7.25 17.68 -6.01
CA ARG A 16 8.07 17.81 -4.79
C ARG A 16 7.77 16.72 -3.76
N GLU A 17 6.51 16.39 -3.54
CA GLU A 17 6.07 15.36 -2.60
C GLU A 17 6.39 13.95 -3.11
N THR A 18 6.25 13.68 -4.42
CA THR A 18 6.67 12.40 -5.01
C THR A 18 8.17 12.21 -4.88
N ALA A 19 8.97 13.25 -5.13
CA ALA A 19 10.43 13.18 -4.98
C ALA A 19 10.83 12.88 -3.52
N ILE A 20 10.17 13.51 -2.55
CA ILE A 20 10.38 13.21 -1.11
C ILE A 20 10.05 11.75 -0.81
N ARG A 21 8.89 11.25 -1.24
CA ARG A 21 8.48 9.86 -1.00
C ARG A 21 9.40 8.85 -1.68
N PHE A 22 9.95 9.19 -2.86
CA PHE A 22 10.95 8.38 -3.52
C PHE A 22 12.22 8.24 -2.67
N VAL A 23 12.70 9.35 -2.12
CA VAL A 23 13.84 9.35 -1.18
C VAL A 23 13.51 8.56 0.08
N GLU A 24 12.32 8.73 0.67
CA GLU A 24 11.90 7.94 1.83
C GLU A 24 11.89 6.43 1.55
N LEU A 25 11.44 6.00 0.36
CA LEU A 25 11.47 4.59 -0.04
C LEU A 25 12.88 4.08 -0.31
N ALA A 26 13.79 4.94 -0.79
CA ALA A 26 15.19 4.62 -1.02
C ALA A 26 15.97 4.51 0.30
N ASP A 27 15.74 5.43 1.25
CA ASP A 27 16.39 5.46 2.56
C ASP A 27 16.06 4.23 3.42
N GLN A 28 14.89 3.63 3.21
CA GLN A 28 14.53 2.34 3.82
C GLN A 28 15.49 1.20 3.44
N SER A 29 16.34 1.39 2.41
CA SER A 29 17.21 0.36 1.84
C SER A 29 16.44 -0.93 1.56
N TRP A 30 15.21 -0.82 1.07
CA TRP A 30 14.31 -1.96 0.91
C TRP A 30 14.81 -2.89 -0.19
N ASP A 31 14.84 -4.19 0.13
CA ASP A 31 15.04 -5.27 -0.83
C ASP A 31 13.99 -6.35 -0.59
N ARG A 32 13.97 -7.35 -1.47
CA ARG A 32 13.03 -8.47 -1.34
C ARG A 32 13.28 -9.30 -0.07
N ASN A 33 14.52 -9.42 0.40
CA ASN A 33 14.84 -10.23 1.58
C ASN A 33 14.19 -9.63 2.83
N LYS A 34 14.20 -8.30 2.99
CA LYS A 34 13.50 -7.64 4.10
C LYS A 34 12.01 -7.96 4.13
N SER A 35 11.32 -7.95 2.99
CA SER A 35 9.92 -8.35 2.92
C SER A 35 9.72 -9.83 3.23
N VAL A 36 10.65 -10.70 2.80
CA VAL A 36 10.62 -12.13 3.13
C VAL A 36 10.77 -12.33 4.64
N ASP A 37 11.74 -11.69 5.28
CA ASP A 37 11.97 -11.80 6.73
C ASP A 37 10.73 -11.32 7.52
N LEU A 38 10.13 -10.20 7.11
CA LEU A 38 8.89 -9.69 7.71
C LEU A 38 7.71 -10.66 7.52
N ALA A 39 7.56 -11.23 6.33
CA ALA A 39 6.51 -12.20 6.05
C ALA A 39 6.71 -13.50 6.85
N GLN A 40 7.95 -13.98 6.98
CA GLN A 40 8.29 -15.15 7.79
C GLN A 40 7.94 -14.95 9.26
N ASN A 41 8.21 -13.75 9.81
CA ASN A 41 7.82 -13.40 11.17
C ASN A 41 6.30 -13.41 11.39
N GLU A 42 5.51 -13.22 10.33
CA GLU A 42 4.05 -13.30 10.35
C GLU A 42 3.51 -14.65 9.84
N GLY A 43 4.37 -15.65 9.61
CA GLY A 43 3.98 -16.99 9.16
C GLY A 43 3.50 -17.06 7.70
N ILE A 44 3.89 -16.10 6.86
CA ILE A 44 3.50 -16.00 5.45
C ILE A 44 4.67 -16.35 4.53
N GLN A 45 4.39 -17.21 3.55
CA GLN A 45 5.30 -17.48 2.44
C GLN A 45 4.95 -16.57 1.26
N LEU A 46 5.89 -15.71 0.84
CA LEU A 46 5.66 -14.80 -0.28
C LEU A 46 5.71 -15.53 -1.62
N THR A 47 4.55 -15.64 -2.25
CA THR A 47 4.39 -16.05 -3.66
C THR A 47 4.38 -14.83 -4.59
N ASP A 48 4.37 -15.06 -5.90
CA ASP A 48 4.26 -13.99 -6.91
C ASP A 48 3.00 -13.13 -6.74
N GLU A 49 1.92 -13.72 -6.24
CA GLU A 49 0.67 -13.02 -5.92
C GLU A 49 0.86 -12.01 -4.79
N HIS A 50 1.58 -12.40 -3.73
CA HIS A 50 1.91 -11.49 -2.63
C HIS A 50 2.81 -10.35 -3.13
N TRP A 51 3.78 -10.67 -3.99
CA TRP A 51 4.66 -9.67 -4.58
C TRP A 51 3.91 -8.64 -5.41
N ALA A 52 2.88 -9.05 -6.16
CA ALA A 52 2.04 -8.12 -6.92
C ALA A 52 1.37 -7.08 -6.00
N VAL A 53 0.87 -7.51 -4.84
CA VAL A 53 0.26 -6.62 -3.85
C VAL A 53 1.31 -5.74 -3.17
N ILE A 54 2.46 -6.28 -2.76
CA ILE A 54 3.55 -5.52 -2.13
C ILE A 54 4.06 -4.40 -3.06
N VAL A 55 4.31 -4.74 -4.33
CA VAL A 55 4.76 -3.76 -5.33
C VAL A 55 3.68 -2.71 -5.58
N TYR A 56 2.42 -3.12 -5.62
CA TYR A 56 1.31 -2.18 -5.76
C TYR A 56 1.22 -1.21 -4.58
N LEU A 57 1.34 -1.68 -3.34
CA LEU A 57 1.35 -0.85 -2.14
C LEU A 57 2.48 0.19 -2.17
N ARG A 58 3.71 -0.22 -2.53
CA ARG A 58 4.86 0.70 -2.63
C ARG A 58 4.67 1.75 -3.73
N ARG A 59 4.08 1.37 -4.88
CA ARG A 59 3.73 2.32 -5.95
C ARG A 59 2.60 3.27 -5.54
N TYR A 60 1.59 2.76 -4.84
CA TYR A 60 0.50 3.57 -4.33
C TYR A 60 1.03 4.61 -3.34
N TYR A 61 1.92 4.22 -2.42
CA TYR A 61 2.58 5.15 -1.51
C TYR A 61 3.36 6.24 -2.25
N LEU A 62 4.11 5.88 -3.29
CA LEU A 62 4.84 6.86 -4.09
C LEU A 62 3.91 7.91 -4.73
N ASN A 63 2.77 7.45 -5.27
CA ASN A 63 1.83 8.29 -6.01
C ASN A 63 0.88 9.09 -5.13
N HIS A 64 0.48 8.57 -3.98
CA HIS A 64 -0.59 9.13 -3.13
C HIS A 64 -0.17 9.40 -1.69
N GLY A 65 0.99 8.91 -1.26
CA GLY A 65 1.47 9.01 0.11
C GLY A 65 0.83 7.96 1.01
N SER A 66 1.05 8.11 2.32
CA SER A 66 0.32 7.29 3.29
C SER A 66 -1.15 7.70 3.25
N PRO A 67 -2.09 6.78 2.94
CA PRO A 67 -3.49 7.10 2.92
C PRO A 67 -3.93 7.41 4.35
N ILE A 68 -4.15 8.70 4.65
CA ILE A 68 -4.71 9.15 5.94
C ILE A 68 -6.06 8.46 6.21
N LYS A 69 -6.75 8.00 5.15
CA LYS A 69 -7.96 7.20 5.20
C LYS A 69 -7.70 5.82 4.57
N SER A 70 -7.67 4.77 5.39
CA SER A 70 -7.54 3.38 4.95
C SER A 70 -8.50 3.00 3.81
N LEU A 71 -9.70 3.57 3.81
CA LEU A 71 -10.75 3.30 2.82
C LEU A 71 -10.35 3.60 1.36
N THR A 72 -9.56 4.65 1.11
CA THR A 72 -9.15 4.98 -0.27
C THR A 72 -8.17 3.94 -0.82
N LEU A 73 -7.27 3.44 0.03
CA LEU A 73 -6.36 2.36 -0.35
C LEU A 73 -7.10 1.02 -0.45
N GLU A 74 -8.06 0.77 0.44
CA GLU A 74 -8.89 -0.43 0.42
C GLU A 74 -9.63 -0.57 -0.92
N ASN A 75 -10.32 0.51 -1.34
CA ASN A 75 -11.03 0.53 -2.62
C ASN A 75 -10.07 0.35 -3.79
N ALA A 76 -8.91 1.01 -3.78
CA ALA A 76 -7.92 0.90 -4.85
C ALA A 76 -7.34 -0.51 -4.98
N LEU A 77 -7.07 -1.19 -3.86
CA LEU A 77 -6.68 -2.60 -3.82
C LEU A 77 -7.80 -3.49 -4.34
N ASN A 78 -9.02 -3.32 -3.83
CA ASN A 78 -10.16 -4.14 -4.22
C ASN A 78 -10.45 -4.02 -5.73
N GLU A 79 -10.38 -2.80 -6.28
CA GLU A 79 -10.52 -2.55 -7.71
C GLU A 79 -9.38 -3.19 -8.51
N LYS A 80 -8.13 -2.98 -8.09
CA LYS A 80 -6.95 -3.51 -8.78
C LYS A 80 -6.94 -5.03 -8.88
N PHE A 81 -7.41 -5.71 -7.83
CA PHE A 81 -7.41 -7.17 -7.72
C PHE A 81 -8.81 -7.77 -7.89
N SER A 82 -9.79 -7.00 -8.37
CA SER A 82 -11.18 -7.43 -8.57
C SER A 82 -11.30 -8.69 -9.43
N ALA A 83 -10.54 -8.77 -10.52
CA ALA A 83 -10.51 -9.94 -11.41
C ALA A 83 -9.99 -11.22 -10.73
N LEU A 84 -9.27 -11.11 -9.62
CA LEU A 84 -8.74 -12.23 -8.85
C LEU A 84 -9.61 -12.57 -7.62
N GLY A 85 -10.67 -11.81 -7.36
CA GLY A 85 -11.57 -11.97 -6.21
C GLY A 85 -11.56 -10.79 -5.22
N GLY A 86 -10.85 -9.69 -5.53
CA GLY A 86 -10.90 -8.45 -4.76
C GLY A 86 -10.54 -8.65 -3.29
N SER A 87 -11.39 -8.15 -2.38
CA SER A 87 -11.19 -8.22 -0.93
C SER A 87 -10.99 -9.64 -0.41
N GLU A 88 -11.79 -10.62 -0.85
CA GLU A 88 -11.65 -12.01 -0.40
C GLU A 88 -10.29 -12.60 -0.81
N TYR A 89 -9.87 -12.34 -2.04
CA TYR A 89 -8.56 -12.74 -2.54
C TYR A 89 -7.42 -12.14 -1.72
N LEU A 90 -7.52 -10.84 -1.43
CA LEU A 90 -6.52 -10.11 -0.65
C LEU A 90 -6.45 -10.59 0.80
N HIS A 91 -7.58 -10.91 1.42
CA HIS A 91 -7.62 -11.51 2.77
C HIS A 91 -7.05 -12.93 2.80
N ARG A 92 -7.15 -13.69 1.71
CA ARG A 92 -6.51 -15.00 1.58
C ARG A 92 -4.98 -14.89 1.52
N LEU A 93 -4.46 -13.88 0.82
CA LEU A 93 -3.01 -13.63 0.77
C LEU A 93 -2.48 -13.04 2.09
N PHE A 94 -3.26 -12.16 2.72
CA PHE A 94 -2.86 -11.45 3.93
C PHE A 94 -3.91 -11.64 5.03
N PRO A 95 -3.89 -12.77 5.75
CA PRO A 95 -4.88 -13.10 6.78
C PRO A 95 -4.90 -12.11 7.96
N GLY A 96 -3.77 -11.43 8.23
CA GLY A 96 -3.68 -10.32 9.19
C GLY A 96 -4.25 -8.99 8.70
N GLY A 97 -4.91 -9.01 7.54
CA GLY A 97 -5.56 -7.86 6.89
C GLY A 97 -4.68 -7.26 5.78
N PRO A 98 -5.21 -7.12 4.55
CA PRO A 98 -4.39 -6.79 3.38
C PRO A 98 -3.73 -5.42 3.44
N ILE A 99 -4.35 -4.45 4.12
CA ILE A 99 -3.75 -3.14 4.34
C ILE A 99 -2.71 -3.21 5.44
N SER A 100 -3.08 -3.67 6.64
CA SER A 100 -2.22 -3.62 7.82
C SER A 100 -0.98 -4.52 7.64
N GLN A 101 -1.22 -5.78 7.32
CA GLN A 101 -0.16 -6.77 7.10
C GLN A 101 0.59 -6.51 5.80
N GLY A 102 -0.11 -6.16 4.72
CA GLY A 102 0.54 -5.80 3.46
C GLY A 102 1.48 -4.60 3.60
N ASN A 103 1.09 -3.53 4.31
CA ASN A 103 1.96 -2.37 4.53
C ASN A 103 3.18 -2.71 5.40
N ARG A 104 3.03 -3.56 6.43
CA ARG A 104 4.17 -4.03 7.22
C ARG A 104 5.15 -4.80 6.35
N ILE A 105 4.69 -5.81 5.62
CA ILE A 105 5.53 -6.64 4.75
C ILE A 105 6.14 -5.81 3.60
N ALA A 106 5.43 -4.79 3.10
CA ALA A 106 5.94 -3.84 2.11
C ALA A 106 6.94 -2.81 2.69
N ASN A 107 7.23 -2.88 3.99
CA ASN A 107 8.10 -1.98 4.73
C ASN A 107 7.65 -0.50 4.68
N LEU A 108 6.33 -0.26 4.65
CA LEU A 108 5.73 1.07 4.55
C LEU A 108 5.24 1.63 5.90
N VAL A 109 5.25 0.82 6.96
CA VAL A 109 4.87 1.29 8.29
C VAL A 109 6.01 2.11 8.87
N LYS A 110 5.77 3.42 9.06
CA LYS A 110 6.69 4.27 9.82
C LYS A 110 6.67 3.83 11.29
N LYS A 111 7.86 3.62 11.86
CA LYS A 111 8.05 3.46 13.31
C LYS A 111 7.73 4.76 14.03
#